data_AF-A0A846CCJ8-F1
#
_entry.id   AF-A0A846CCJ8-F1
#
_cell.length_a   1.000
_cell.length_b   1.000
_cell.length_c   1.000
_cell.angle_alpha   90.00
_cell.angle_beta   90.00
_cell.angle_gamma   90.00
#
_symmetry.space_group_name_H-M   'P 1'
#
loop_
_entity.id
_entity.type
_entity.pdbx_description
1 polymer ?
#
loop_
_entity_poly.entity_id
_entity_poly.type
_entity_poly.pdbx_seq_one_letter_code
_entity_poly.pdbx_strand_id
1 'polypeptide(L)' 'MSDSSPKFYIIKKPEGICEILAAEQVEQKKDPYTVEIWGPFNSVDEAITRRVGLIRAGKCKPQ' A
#
# COMPACT_ATOMS: atom_id res chain seq x y z
N MET A 1 -4.59 19.16 16.97
CA MET A 1 -3.27 18.50 16.88
C MET A 1 -3.31 17.64 15.64
N SER A 2 -2.65 18.09 14.57
CA SER A 2 -2.61 17.35 13.30
C SER A 2 -1.72 16.13 13.51
N ASP A 3 -2.31 14.95 13.41
CA ASP A 3 -1.61 13.68 13.52
C ASP A 3 -0.81 13.46 12.21
N SER A 4 0.26 14.24 12.05
CA SER A 4 1.08 14.37 10.84
C SER A 4 2.18 13.30 10.75
N SER A 5 1.97 12.13 11.35
CA SER A 5 2.86 10.98 11.11
C SER A 5 2.67 10.52 9.65
N PRO A 6 3.73 10.31 8.87
CA PRO A 6 3.61 9.83 7.51
C PRO A 6 2.95 8.43 7.51
N LYS A 7 1.78 8.34 6.87
CA LYS A 7 1.01 7.10 6.77
C LYS A 7 1.22 6.48 5.41
N PHE A 8 1.56 5.20 5.37
CA PHE A 8 1.79 4.46 4.14
C PHE A 8 0.71 3.40 3.94
N TYR A 9 0.35 3.16 2.69
CA TYR A 9 -0.63 2.17 2.28
C TYR A 9 -0.04 1.27 1.22
N ILE A 10 -0.44 0.00 1.22
CA ILE A 10 -0.20 -0.92 0.12
C ILE A 10 -1.48 -0.96 -0.70
N ILE A 11 -1.41 -0.65 -1.99
CA ILE A 11 -2.52 -0.75 -2.92
C ILE A 11 -2.29 -1.92 -3.87
N LYS A 12 -3.32 -2.74 -4.12
CA LYS A 12 -3.28 -3.80 -5.14
C LYS A 12 -3.92 -3.31 -6.43
N LYS A 13 -3.14 -3.33 -7.49
CA LYS A 13 -3.59 -3.06 -8.85
C LYS A 13 -4.29 -4.28 -9.46
N PRO A 14 -5.11 -4.11 -10.51
CA PRO A 14 -5.79 -5.21 -11.20
C PRO A 14 -4.84 -6.29 -11.74
N GLU A 15 -3.63 -5.87 -12.13
CA GLU A 15 -2.58 -6.77 -12.63
C GLU A 15 -2.08 -7.75 -11.54
N GLY A 16 -2.44 -7.51 -10.28
CA GLY A 16 -2.00 -8.26 -9.11
C GLY A 16 -0.71 -7.72 -8.49
N ILE A 17 -0.16 -6.63 -9.02
CA ILE A 17 1.01 -5.94 -8.47
C ILE A 17 0.56 -5.07 -7.31
N CYS A 18 1.35 -5.05 -6.24
CA CYS A 18 1.09 -4.20 -5.09
C CYS A 18 2.13 -3.08 -4.98
N GLU A 19 1.67 -1.84 -4.81
CA GLU A 19 2.49 -0.64 -4.67
C GLU A 19 2.34 -0.04 -3.29
N ILE A 20 3.42 0.56 -2.76
CA ILE A 20 3.39 1.30 -1.50
C ILE A 20 3.27 2.78 -1.84
N LEU A 21 2.27 3.46 -1.29
CA LEU A 21 2.03 4.88 -1.48
C LEU A 21 1.87 5.58 -0.12
N ALA A 22 2.33 6.82 -0.03
CA ALA A 22 2.01 7.68 1.11
C ALA A 22 0.53 8.13 1.05
N ALA A 23 -0.06 8.47 2.20
CA ALA A 23 -1.46 8.87 2.32
C ALA A 23 -1.85 9.97 1.32
N GLU A 24 -0.99 10.96 1.15
CA GLU A 24 -1.19 12.09 0.23
C GLU A 24 -1.23 11.63 -1.23
N GLN A 25 -0.48 10.57 -1.56
CA GLN A 25 -0.44 10.00 -2.90
C GLN A 25 -1.64 9.09 -3.18
N VAL A 26 -2.19 8.43 -2.17
CA VAL A 26 -3.41 7.60 -2.32
C VAL A 26 -4.60 8.46 -2.69
N GLU A 27 -4.75 9.64 -2.07
CA GLU A 27 -5.85 10.55 -2.39
C GLU A 27 -5.74 11.15 -3.80
N GLN A 28 -4.50 11.46 -4.22
CA GLN A 28 -4.23 11.99 -5.57
C GLN A 28 -4.35 10.92 -6.66
N LYS A 29 -3.95 9.68 -6.34
CA LYS A 29 -4.07 8.51 -7.21
C LYS A 29 -5.27 7.67 -6.81
N LYS A 30 -6.46 8.27 -6.72
CA LYS A 30 -7.73 7.51 -6.72
C LYS A 30 -7.86 6.78 -8.06
N ASP A 31 -7.09 5.71 -8.18
CA ASP A 31 -7.13 4.80 -9.30
C ASP A 31 -8.43 4.00 -9.14
N PRO A 32 -9.41 4.18 -10.04
CA PRO A 32 -10.71 3.52 -9.95
C PRO A 32 -10.58 1.99 -10.03
N TYR A 33 -9.39 1.48 -10.37
CA TYR A 33 -9.09 0.07 -10.46
C TYR A 33 -8.34 -0.49 -9.24
N THR A 34 -8.26 0.27 -8.14
CA THR A 34 -7.71 -0.25 -6.88
C THR A 34 -8.60 -1.38 -6.36
N VAL A 35 -8.06 -2.59 -6.30
CA VAL A 35 -8.82 -3.80 -5.91
C VAL A 35 -8.84 -3.98 -4.39
N GLU A 36 -7.70 -3.76 -3.75
CA GLU A 36 -7.53 -3.90 -2.29
C GLU A 36 -6.53 -2.86 -1.77
N ILE A 37 -6.72 -2.41 -0.53
CA ILE A 37 -5.84 -1.47 0.17
C ILE A 37 -5.53 -2.00 1.57
N TRP A 38 -4.28 -1.91 2.01
CA TRP A 38 -3.85 -2.25 3.36
C TRP A 38 -3.07 -1.10 4.00
N GLY A 39 -3.32 -0.84 5.28
CA GLY A 39 -2.69 0.24 6.05
C GLY A 39 -3.71 0.96 6.95
N PRO A 40 -3.35 2.14 7.51
CA PRO A 40 -2.05 2.80 7.36
C PRO A 40 -0.93 2.10 8.12
N PHE A 41 0.30 2.20 7.60
CA PHE A 41 1.54 1.81 8.26
C PHE A 41 2.33 3.05 8.64
N ASN A 42 3.08 2.96 9.74
CA ASN A 42 3.77 4.14 10.30
C ASN A 42 5.11 4.43 9.62
N SER A 43 5.62 3.50 8.81
CA SER A 43 6.86 3.66 8.05
C SER A 43 6.82 2.89 6.73
N VAL A 44 7.69 3.29 5.80
CA VAL A 44 7.90 2.56 4.55
C VAL A 44 8.40 1.14 4.83
N ASP A 45 9.29 0.96 5.82
CA ASP A 45 9.85 -0.35 6.18
C ASP A 45 8.79 -1.32 6.68
N GLU A 46 7.84 -0.82 7.47
CA GLU A 46 6.68 -1.62 7.90
C GLU A 46 5.83 -2.00 6.67
N ALA A 47 5.53 -1.04 5.79
CA ALA A 47 4.79 -1.30 4.57
C ALA A 47 5.51 -2.30 3.63
N ILE A 48 6.84 -2.26 3.54
CA ILE A 48 7.64 -3.24 2.77
C ILE A 48 7.52 -4.62 3.40
N THR A 49 7.69 -4.74 4.71
CA THR A 49 7.58 -6.01 5.43
C THR A 49 6.21 -6.64 5.22
N ARG A 50 5.15 -5.83 5.32
CA ARG A 50 3.76 -6.24 5.08
C ARG A 50 3.54 -6.64 3.62
N ARG A 51 4.06 -5.89 2.66
CA ARG A 51 4.01 -6.22 1.22
C ARG A 51 4.65 -7.57 0.93
N VAL A 52 5.83 -7.86 1.49
CA VAL A 52 6.49 -9.17 1.33
C VAL A 52 5.62 -10.29 1.90
N GLY A 53 4.98 -10.07 3.05
CA GLY A 53 4.00 -11.00 3.61
C GLY A 53 2.82 -11.27 2.66
N LEU A 54 2.29 -10.22 2.01
CA LEU A 54 1.23 -10.35 1.01
C LEU A 54 1.69 -11.12 -0.24
N ILE A 55 2.94 -10.97 -0.66
CA ILE A 55 3.52 -11.75 -1.76
C ILE A 55 3.58 -13.23 -1.38
N ARG A 56 4.08 -13.55 -0.18
CA ARG A 56 4.15 -14.94 0.32
C ARG A 56 2.77 -15.58 0.47
N ALA A 57 1.74 -14.79 0.77
CA ALA A 57 0.35 -15.23 0.86
C ALA A 57 -0.36 -15.33 -0.51
N GLY A 58 0.33 -15.05 -1.62
CA GLY A 58 -0.26 -15.07 -2.97
C GLY A 58 -1.22 -13.92 -3.27
N LYS A 59 -1.30 -12.90 -2.40
CA LYS A 59 -2.18 -11.73 -2.59
C LYS A 59 -1.60 -10.69 -3.54
N CYS A 60 -0.28 -10.60 -3.59
CA CYS A 60 0.48 -9.70 -4.43
C CYS A 60 1.48 -10.50 -5.27
N LYS A 61 1.74 -10.04 -6.50
CA LYS A 61 2.81 -10.58 -7.34
C LYS A 61 4.15 -9.91 -6.98
N PRO A 62 5.27 -10.65 -7.04
CA PRO A 62 6.60 -10.04 -7.07
C PRO A 62 6.76 -9.20 -8.35
N GLN A 63 7.55 -8.14 -8.25
CA GLN A 63 7.96 -7.29 -9.38
C GLN A 63 9.45 -7.46 -9.61
#